data_AF-A0A0D1Z5D1-F1
#
_entry.id   AF-A0A0D1Z5D1-F1
#
_cell.length_a   1.000
_cell.length_b   1.000
_cell.length_c   1.000
_cell.angle_alpha   90.00
_cell.angle_beta   90.00
_cell.angle_gamma   90.00
#
_symmetry.space_group_name_H-M   'P 1'
#
loop_
_entity.id
_entity.type
_entity.pdbx_description
1 polymer ?
#
loop_
_entity_poly.entity_id
_entity_poly.type
_entity_poly.pdbx_seq_one_letter_code
_entity_poly.pdbx_strand_id
1 'polypeptide(L)'
;MSLMLPNVSDFYDLSTQASPSKARAEAFEVHSWTLVLTWLSALYHPSPAPSFERNATTLKALQSLMAENVAADRLRDLLFRAQLEELNASQDCSSIPTDTSPDSLLYLLGSSLPHTANSALESLAGSAVLLGCPTSNTNESILDNLSTQIPKIPRDIFELEMQLSSIKGLVSDLRTETVQLQPLVVSHPDDHQPDHDESASDLEVHPSTPHTSTSSTINYSHLHAQTLQHQRETKQLTLKCAEYESRITALERQAASRPVNGPSLAGLATKQQAIDAKKKRVEALEKAIRVFNGLPPDVHASRAEVQRAQAELDIFTGTRDELFPSLGG
;
A
#
# COMPACT_ATOMS: atom_id res chain seq x y z
N MET A 1 -4.70 54.10 60.08
CA MET A 1 -5.87 54.38 60.93
C MET A 1 -7.13 54.22 60.09
N SER A 2 -8.02 53.34 60.55
CA SER A 2 -9.45 53.19 60.28
C SER A 2 -10.13 53.77 59.04
N LEU A 3 -10.79 52.81 58.35
CA LEU A 3 -12.22 52.78 57.98
C LEU A 3 -12.76 53.79 56.96
N MET A 4 -13.13 53.27 55.78
CA MET A 4 -14.48 53.47 55.25
C MET A 4 -14.80 52.39 54.21
N LEU A 5 -15.65 51.45 54.62
CA LEU A 5 -16.50 50.69 53.71
C LEU A 5 -17.42 51.65 52.96
N PRO A 6 -17.74 51.38 51.69
CA PRO A 6 -19.09 51.61 51.24
C PRO A 6 -19.73 50.36 50.59
N ASN A 7 -20.93 50.09 51.10
CA ASN A 7 -22.10 49.51 50.47
C ASN A 7 -22.12 48.04 50.02
N VAL A 8 -22.73 47.24 50.90
CA VAL A 8 -23.27 45.89 50.70
C VAL A 8 -24.66 45.98 50.04
N SER A 9 -24.84 46.81 49.01
CA SER A 9 -26.16 47.09 48.44
C SER A 9 -26.33 46.72 46.96
N ASP A 10 -25.26 46.34 46.26
CA ASP A 10 -25.35 45.90 44.85
C ASP A 10 -25.50 44.38 44.69
N PHE A 11 -25.69 43.64 45.80
CA PHE A 11 -25.84 42.19 45.78
C PHE A 11 -27.28 41.71 45.50
N TYR A 12 -28.21 42.64 45.25
CA TYR A 12 -29.62 42.35 45.01
C TYR A 12 -30.14 42.99 43.73
N ASP A 13 -29.49 42.80 42.57
CA ASP A 13 -30.18 43.10 41.30
C ASP A 13 -29.64 42.38 40.05
N LEU A 14 -29.39 41.07 40.11
CA LEU A 14 -29.31 40.27 38.87
C LEU A 14 -29.72 38.79 39.02
N SER A 15 -30.44 38.43 40.09
CA SER A 15 -31.05 37.10 40.22
C SER A 15 -32.48 37.04 39.65
N THR A 16 -32.93 38.12 39.01
CA THR A 16 -34.30 38.26 38.51
C THR A 16 -34.38 37.81 37.04
N GLN A 17 -34.89 36.58 36.89
CA GLN A 17 -35.68 36.09 35.74
C GLN A 17 -34.95 35.52 34.52
N ALA A 18 -34.21 34.42 34.71
CA ALA A 18 -34.25 33.38 33.69
C ALA A 18 -35.45 32.46 34.01
N SER A 19 -36.49 32.44 33.18
CA SER A 19 -37.50 31.38 33.26
C SER A 19 -36.79 30.02 33.26
N PRO A 20 -37.26 28.99 34.00
CA PRO A 20 -36.59 27.69 34.09
C PRO A 20 -36.22 27.09 32.72
N SER A 21 -37.02 27.36 31.69
CA SER A 21 -36.75 26.98 30.30
C SER A 21 -35.56 27.73 29.67
N LYS A 22 -35.39 29.01 29.97
CA LYS A 22 -34.26 29.84 29.50
C LYS A 22 -32.95 29.44 30.19
N ALA A 23 -33.00 29.21 31.51
CA ALA A 23 -31.85 28.71 32.26
C ALA A 23 -31.39 27.32 31.77
N ARG A 24 -32.34 26.45 31.39
CA ARG A 24 -32.02 25.16 30.76
C ARG A 24 -31.35 25.33 29.40
N ALA A 25 -31.87 26.22 28.54
CA ALA A 25 -31.27 26.49 27.23
C ALA A 25 -29.83 27.02 27.36
N GLU A 26 -29.61 27.98 28.26
CA GLU A 26 -28.27 28.53 28.55
C GLU A 26 -27.33 27.44 29.10
N ALA A 27 -27.82 26.55 29.96
CA ALA A 27 -27.02 25.42 30.47
C ALA A 27 -26.63 24.43 29.36
N PHE A 28 -27.53 24.13 28.41
CA PHE A 28 -27.21 23.29 27.26
C PHE A 28 -26.17 23.95 26.34
N GLU A 29 -26.27 25.26 26.12
CA GLU A 29 -25.29 26.01 25.33
C GLU A 29 -23.91 25.99 26.00
N VAL A 30 -23.83 26.26 27.31
CA VAL A 30 -22.57 26.19 28.08
C VAL A 30 -21.96 24.78 28.03
N HIS A 31 -22.79 23.74 28.15
CA HIS A 31 -22.33 22.36 28.04
C HIS A 31 -21.80 22.04 26.64
N SER A 32 -22.50 22.45 25.58
CA SER A 32 -22.08 22.24 24.19
C SER A 32 -20.75 22.93 23.88
N TRP A 33 -20.54 24.15 24.39
CA TRP A 33 -19.26 24.85 24.28
C TRP A 33 -18.14 24.13 25.04
N THR A 34 -18.42 23.62 26.24
CA THR A 34 -17.44 22.87 27.03
C THR A 34 -16.99 21.62 26.28
N LEU A 35 -17.93 20.88 25.70
CA LEU A 35 -17.65 19.67 24.93
C LEU A 35 -16.78 19.97 23.69
N VAL A 36 -17.12 21.00 22.92
CA VAL A 36 -16.31 21.44 21.77
C VAL A 36 -14.91 21.89 22.20
N LEU A 37 -14.78 22.64 23.30
CA LEU A 37 -13.48 23.11 23.79
C LEU A 37 -12.60 21.96 24.30
N THR A 38 -13.17 20.94 24.94
CA THR A 38 -12.42 19.74 25.34
C THR A 38 -11.95 18.93 24.14
N TRP A 39 -12.75 18.88 23.07
CA TRP A 39 -12.37 18.23 21.81
C TRP A 39 -11.27 19.01 21.08
N LEU A 40 -11.41 20.33 20.97
CA LEU A 40 -10.39 21.19 20.36
C LEU A 40 -9.10 21.17 21.17
N SER A 41 -9.15 21.20 22.50
CA SER A 41 -7.92 21.10 23.29
C SER A 41 -7.22 19.79 22.97
N ALA A 42 -7.90 18.64 23.05
CA ALA A 42 -7.36 17.33 22.71
C ALA A 42 -6.71 17.29 21.30
N LEU A 43 -7.34 17.92 20.30
CA LEU A 43 -6.85 17.95 18.91
C LEU A 43 -5.59 18.81 18.71
N TYR A 44 -5.44 19.91 19.45
CA TYR A 44 -4.37 20.89 19.22
C TYR A 44 -3.16 20.75 20.17
N HIS A 45 -3.13 19.78 21.11
CA HIS A 45 -1.96 19.60 21.99
C HIS A 45 -0.65 19.39 21.19
N PRO A 46 0.44 20.11 21.53
CA PRO A 46 0.64 21.01 22.69
C PRO A 46 0.33 22.51 22.43
N SER A 47 -0.11 22.89 21.24
CA SER A 47 -0.43 24.28 20.89
C SER A 47 -1.82 24.69 21.40
N PRO A 48 -2.01 25.93 21.88
CA PRO A 48 -3.34 26.42 22.21
C PRO A 48 -4.18 26.54 20.92
N ALA A 49 -5.46 26.19 21.02
CA ALA A 49 -6.39 26.35 19.91
C ALA A 49 -6.45 27.83 19.48
N PRO A 50 -6.53 28.12 18.16
CA PRO A 50 -6.66 29.50 17.66
C PRO A 50 -7.86 30.22 18.27
N SER A 51 -7.78 31.54 18.45
CA SER A 51 -8.93 32.33 18.88
C SER A 51 -9.99 32.35 17.78
N PHE A 52 -11.25 32.17 18.16
CA PHE A 52 -12.38 32.21 17.24
C PHE A 52 -13.57 32.93 17.87
N GLU A 53 -14.46 33.43 17.02
CA GLU A 53 -15.69 34.10 17.44
C GLU A 53 -16.69 33.07 18.00
N ARG A 54 -17.19 33.33 19.22
CA ARG A 54 -18.20 32.51 19.88
C ARG A 54 -19.58 32.94 19.41
N ASN A 55 -20.05 32.30 18.34
CA ASN A 55 -21.35 32.53 17.72
C ASN A 55 -22.13 31.20 17.69
N ALA A 56 -23.47 31.25 17.71
CA ALA A 56 -24.32 30.07 17.58
C ALA A 56 -24.08 29.32 16.24
N THR A 57 -23.72 30.05 15.18
CA THR A 57 -23.35 29.46 13.88
C THR A 57 -22.03 28.71 13.96
N THR A 58 -21.03 29.25 14.66
CA THR A 58 -19.72 28.61 14.85
C THR A 58 -19.82 27.41 15.77
N LEU A 59 -20.64 27.47 16.83
CA LEU A 59 -20.96 26.31 17.67
C LEU A 59 -21.53 25.16 16.82
N LYS A 60 -22.56 25.43 16.02
CA LYS A 60 -23.24 24.40 15.21
C LYS A 60 -22.29 23.79 14.18
N ALA A 61 -21.46 24.61 13.54
CA ALA A 61 -20.44 24.15 12.60
C ALA A 61 -19.39 23.26 13.28
N LEU A 62 -18.87 23.67 14.45
CA LEU A 62 -17.89 22.91 15.22
C LEU A 62 -18.48 21.60 15.77
N GLN A 63 -19.73 21.60 16.21
CA GLN A 63 -20.42 20.40 16.66
C GLN A 63 -20.64 19.40 15.52
N SER A 64 -21.02 19.89 14.33
CA SER A 64 -21.14 19.07 13.13
C SER A 64 -19.79 18.45 12.76
N LEU A 65 -18.73 19.26 12.77
CA LEU A 65 -17.37 18.80 12.46
C LEU A 65 -16.86 17.79 13.49
N MET A 66 -17.13 18.03 14.78
CA MET A 66 -16.79 17.09 15.85
C MET A 66 -17.53 15.76 15.66
N ALA A 67 -18.83 15.78 15.38
CA ALA A 67 -19.61 14.57 15.16
C ALA A 67 -19.11 13.77 13.95
N GLU A 68 -18.79 14.45 12.85
CA GLU A 68 -18.25 13.83 11.64
C GLU A 68 -16.85 13.25 11.88
N ASN A 69 -15.98 13.98 12.59
CA ASN A 69 -14.65 13.47 12.94
C ASN A 69 -14.74 12.25 13.85
N VAL A 70 -15.61 12.28 14.87
CA VAL A 70 -15.84 11.11 15.74
C VAL A 70 -16.40 9.93 14.94
N ALA A 71 -17.27 10.17 13.95
CA ALA A 71 -17.76 9.13 13.06
C ALA A 71 -16.63 8.55 12.19
N ALA A 72 -15.78 9.41 11.62
CA ALA A 72 -14.62 9.01 10.84
C ALA A 72 -13.61 8.20 11.67
N ASP A 73 -13.35 8.60 12.91
CA ASP A 73 -12.47 7.86 13.82
C ASP A 73 -13.03 6.48 14.17
N ARG A 74 -14.35 6.38 14.40
CA ARG A 74 -15.02 5.08 14.57
C ARG A 74 -14.89 4.19 13.34
N LEU A 75 -14.99 4.76 12.13
CA LEU A 75 -14.80 4.01 10.89
C LEU A 75 -13.35 3.51 10.76
N ARG A 76 -12.36 4.36 11.07
CA ARG A 76 -10.94 3.95 11.08
C ARG A 76 -10.69 2.81 12.06
N ASP A 77 -11.26 2.89 13.26
CA ASP A 77 -11.15 1.83 14.25
C ASP A 77 -11.80 0.52 13.79
N LEU A 78 -12.97 0.60 13.14
CA LEU A 78 -13.63 -0.57 12.56
C LEU A 78 -12.81 -1.20 11.43
N LEU A 79 -12.28 -0.39 10.52
CA LEU A 79 -11.40 -0.87 9.44
C LEU A 79 -10.14 -1.52 10.00
N PHE A 80 -9.51 -0.91 11.01
CA PHE A 80 -8.34 -1.48 11.66
C PHE A 80 -8.65 -2.82 12.32
N ARG A 81 -9.80 -2.94 12.99
CA ARG A 81 -10.25 -4.22 13.58
C ARG A 81 -10.54 -5.28 12.53
N ALA A 82 -11.22 -4.92 11.45
CA ALA A 82 -11.50 -5.83 10.34
C ALA A 82 -10.18 -6.34 9.72
N GLN A 83 -9.21 -5.45 9.48
CA GLN A 83 -7.90 -5.84 8.97
C GLN A 83 -7.14 -6.77 9.93
N LEU A 84 -7.21 -6.53 11.24
CA LEU A 84 -6.62 -7.44 12.22
C LEU A 84 -7.30 -8.81 12.22
N GLU A 85 -8.62 -8.85 12.06
CA GLU A 85 -9.38 -10.09 11.97
C GLU A 85 -9.03 -10.88 10.70
N GLU A 86 -8.90 -10.22 9.55
CA GLU A 86 -8.44 -10.84 8.29
C GLU A 86 -7.02 -11.42 8.43
N LEU A 87 -6.09 -10.69 9.06
CA LEU A 87 -4.74 -11.19 9.31
C LEU A 87 -4.74 -12.41 10.24
N ASN A 88 -5.54 -12.38 11.31
CA ASN A 88 -5.66 -13.51 12.23
C ASN A 88 -6.27 -14.73 11.55
N ALA A 89 -7.35 -14.56 10.78
CA ALA A 89 -7.97 -15.65 10.01
C ALA A 89 -6.99 -16.25 8.99
N SER A 90 -6.17 -15.42 8.35
CA SER A 90 -5.12 -15.85 7.44
C SER A 90 -4.01 -16.63 8.16
N GLN A 91 -3.65 -16.22 9.38
CA GLN A 91 -2.65 -16.91 10.18
C GLN A 91 -3.15 -18.26 10.71
N ASP A 92 -4.43 -18.36 11.08
CA ASP A 92 -5.07 -19.62 11.44
C ASP A 92 -5.12 -20.58 10.24
N CYS A 93 -5.36 -20.08 9.02
CA CYS A 93 -5.24 -20.87 7.78
C CYS A 93 -3.80 -21.24 7.41
N SER A 94 -2.79 -20.52 7.88
CA SER A 94 -1.36 -20.88 7.67
C SER A 94 -0.89 -22.04 8.55
N SER A 95 -1.73 -22.54 9.47
CA SER A 95 -1.45 -23.71 10.32
C SER A 95 -1.83 -25.05 9.68
N ILE A 96 -2.06 -25.09 8.36
CA ILE A 96 -2.24 -26.32 7.60
C ILE A 96 -0.89 -27.08 7.58
N PRO A 97 -0.87 -28.40 7.87
CA PRO A 97 0.35 -29.19 7.93
C PRO A 97 1.15 -29.12 6.62
N THR A 98 2.47 -28.99 6.77
CA THR A 98 3.50 -28.78 5.75
C THR A 98 3.67 -29.90 4.70
N ASP A 99 2.69 -30.80 4.56
CA ASP A 99 2.70 -31.89 3.57
C ASP A 99 1.91 -31.57 2.30
N THR A 100 1.45 -30.33 2.15
CA THR A 100 0.70 -29.89 0.96
C THR A 100 1.68 -29.69 -0.19
N SER A 101 1.56 -30.52 -1.24
CA SER A 101 2.39 -30.41 -2.44
C SER A 101 2.36 -28.97 -3.01
N PRO A 102 3.45 -28.49 -3.63
CA PRO A 102 3.53 -27.12 -4.15
C PRO A 102 2.37 -26.80 -5.11
N ASP A 103 1.92 -27.79 -5.89
CA ASP A 103 0.77 -27.64 -6.79
C ASP A 103 -0.55 -27.46 -6.03
N SER A 104 -0.70 -28.11 -4.89
CA SER A 104 -1.89 -27.98 -4.06
C SER A 104 -1.91 -26.64 -3.30
N LEU A 105 -0.75 -26.09 -2.96
CA LEU A 105 -0.60 -24.72 -2.48
C LEU A 105 -0.92 -23.69 -3.57
N LEU A 106 -0.44 -23.89 -4.80
CA LEU A 106 -0.76 -23.00 -5.93
C LEU A 106 -2.24 -23.04 -6.28
N TYR A 107 -2.88 -24.21 -6.18
CA TYR A 107 -4.32 -24.36 -6.36
C TYR A 107 -5.12 -23.66 -5.25
N LEU A 108 -4.68 -23.77 -4.00
CA LEU A 108 -5.29 -23.06 -2.86
C LEU A 108 -5.09 -21.55 -2.96
N LEU A 109 -3.92 -21.10 -3.44
CA LEU A 109 -3.65 -19.69 -3.70
C LEU A 109 -4.55 -19.19 -4.84
N GLY A 110 -4.60 -19.90 -5.96
CA GLY A 110 -5.45 -19.53 -7.10
C GLY A 110 -6.96 -19.48 -6.77
N SER A 111 -7.42 -20.32 -5.85
CA SER A 111 -8.82 -20.34 -5.39
C SER A 111 -9.13 -19.33 -4.29
N SER A 112 -8.12 -18.85 -3.54
CA SER A 112 -8.30 -17.82 -2.50
C SER A 112 -8.11 -16.39 -3.01
N LEU A 113 -7.52 -16.20 -4.19
CA LEU A 113 -7.39 -14.88 -4.79
C LEU A 113 -8.73 -14.38 -5.38
N PRO A 114 -9.09 -13.09 -5.15
CA PRO A 114 -10.22 -12.47 -5.83
C PRO A 114 -10.07 -12.52 -7.36
N HIS A 115 -11.18 -12.62 -8.10
CA HIS A 115 -11.16 -12.68 -9.57
C HIS A 115 -10.38 -11.51 -10.21
N THR A 116 -10.46 -10.31 -9.62
CA THR A 116 -9.70 -9.14 -10.04
C THR A 116 -8.19 -9.35 -9.95
N ALA A 117 -7.72 -10.03 -8.89
CA ALA A 117 -6.31 -10.32 -8.70
C ALA A 117 -5.81 -11.36 -9.72
N ASN A 118 -6.61 -12.40 -9.98
CA ASN A 118 -6.30 -13.40 -11.02
C ASN A 118 -6.23 -12.76 -12.42
N SER A 119 -7.17 -11.87 -12.76
CA SER A 119 -7.11 -11.14 -14.03
C SER A 119 -5.90 -10.22 -14.13
N ALA A 120 -5.49 -9.56 -13.04
CA ALA A 120 -4.30 -8.72 -13.01
C ALA A 120 -3.01 -9.55 -13.17
N LEU A 121 -2.93 -10.72 -12.54
CA LEU A 121 -1.81 -11.64 -12.69
C LEU A 121 -1.72 -12.21 -14.11
N GLU A 122 -2.84 -12.59 -14.71
CA GLU A 122 -2.90 -13.03 -16.11
C GLU A 122 -2.46 -11.91 -17.07
N SER A 123 -2.91 -10.68 -16.83
CA SER A 123 -2.48 -9.51 -17.61
C SER A 123 -0.99 -9.20 -17.43
N LEU A 124 -0.43 -9.45 -16.23
CA LEU A 124 0.98 -9.26 -15.94
C LEU A 124 1.83 -10.36 -16.57
N ALA A 125 1.39 -11.61 -16.51
CA ALA A 125 2.02 -12.72 -17.20
C ALA A 125 1.99 -12.49 -18.72
N GLY A 126 0.84 -12.06 -19.26
CA GLY A 126 0.69 -11.70 -20.66
C GLY A 126 1.63 -10.57 -21.09
N SER A 127 1.78 -9.51 -20.28
CA SER A 127 2.72 -8.43 -20.58
C SER A 127 4.18 -8.90 -20.49
N ALA A 128 4.53 -9.72 -19.50
CA ALA A 128 5.87 -10.31 -19.37
C ALA A 128 6.23 -11.21 -20.57
N VAL A 129 5.28 -12.01 -21.06
CA VAL A 129 5.47 -12.83 -22.26
C VAL A 129 5.62 -11.96 -23.50
N LEU A 130 4.76 -10.95 -23.67
CA LEU A 130 4.81 -10.04 -24.82
C LEU A 130 6.11 -9.23 -24.87
N LEU A 131 6.64 -8.88 -23.69
CA LEU A 131 7.91 -8.18 -23.52
C LEU A 131 9.13 -9.10 -23.59
N GLY A 132 8.92 -10.42 -23.71
CA GLY A 132 10.00 -11.40 -23.78
C GLY A 132 10.84 -11.47 -22.51
N CYS A 133 10.26 -11.19 -21.34
CA CYS A 133 10.97 -11.27 -20.06
C CYS A 133 11.36 -12.74 -19.80
N PRO A 134 12.67 -13.05 -19.63
CA PRO A 134 13.08 -14.42 -19.38
C PRO A 134 12.56 -14.88 -18.03
N THR A 135 11.72 -15.92 -18.00
CA THR A 135 11.20 -16.54 -16.77
C THR A 135 12.25 -17.40 -16.05
N SER A 136 13.54 -17.13 -16.30
CA SER A 136 14.64 -17.96 -15.83
C SER A 136 14.96 -17.66 -14.36
N ASN A 137 15.53 -18.68 -13.73
CA ASN A 137 15.78 -18.97 -12.31
C ASN A 137 16.70 -17.96 -11.58
N THR A 138 16.89 -16.78 -12.15
CA THR A 138 17.70 -15.68 -11.62
C THR A 138 16.88 -14.85 -10.67
N ASN A 139 17.49 -14.41 -9.57
CA ASN A 139 16.89 -13.63 -8.48
C ASN A 139 16.40 -12.22 -8.90
N GLU A 140 16.33 -11.93 -10.19
CA GLU A 140 15.83 -10.67 -10.72
C GLU A 140 14.31 -10.76 -10.84
N SER A 141 13.63 -9.81 -10.19
CA SER A 141 12.17 -9.77 -10.21
C SER A 141 11.69 -9.57 -11.64
N ILE A 142 10.69 -10.36 -12.05
CA ILE A 142 9.97 -10.15 -13.33
C ILE A 142 9.49 -8.69 -13.44
N LEU A 143 9.16 -8.06 -12.30
CA LEU A 143 8.75 -6.67 -12.23
C LEU A 143 9.85 -5.69 -12.60
N ASP A 144 11.11 -5.96 -12.22
CA ASP A 144 12.25 -5.10 -12.56
C ASP A 144 12.56 -5.19 -14.06
N ASN A 145 12.45 -6.40 -14.62
CA ASN A 145 12.55 -6.63 -16.06
C ASN A 145 11.42 -5.92 -16.83
N LEU A 146 10.18 -5.97 -16.35
CA LEU A 146 9.07 -5.23 -16.94
C LEU A 146 9.30 -3.72 -16.88
N SER A 147 9.70 -3.21 -15.72
CA SER A 147 9.97 -1.79 -15.49
C SER A 147 11.05 -1.23 -16.41
N THR A 148 12.05 -2.04 -16.75
CA THR A 148 13.13 -1.64 -17.68
C THR A 148 12.75 -1.78 -19.15
N GLN A 149 11.95 -2.78 -19.51
CA GLN A 149 11.54 -3.03 -20.91
C GLN A 149 10.39 -2.12 -21.38
N ILE A 150 9.43 -1.79 -20.52
CA ILE A 150 8.31 -0.91 -20.86
C ILE A 150 8.76 0.44 -21.44
N PRO A 151 9.70 1.20 -20.83
CA PRO A 151 10.16 2.48 -21.38
C PRO A 151 11.10 2.30 -22.59
N LYS A 152 11.66 1.10 -22.80
CA LYS A 152 12.51 0.82 -23.95
C LYS A 152 11.72 0.75 -25.25
N ILE A 153 10.50 0.17 -25.23
CA ILE A 153 9.68 0.04 -26.45
C ILE A 153 9.39 1.38 -27.13
N PRO A 154 8.87 2.43 -26.46
CA PRO A 154 8.62 3.70 -27.13
C PRO A 154 9.89 4.33 -27.72
N ARG A 155 11.05 4.10 -27.09
CA ARG A 155 12.34 4.58 -27.57
C ARG A 155 12.74 3.86 -28.86
N ASP A 156 12.64 2.54 -28.87
CA ASP A 156 12.94 1.71 -30.05
C ASP A 156 11.96 2.02 -31.20
N ILE A 157 10.67 2.24 -30.89
CA ILE A 157 9.66 2.66 -31.87
C ILE A 157 10.06 4.00 -32.49
N PHE A 158 10.38 5.01 -31.69
CA PHE A 158 10.75 6.33 -32.19
C PHE A 158 12.02 6.28 -33.05
N GLU A 159 13.02 5.50 -32.63
CA GLU A 159 14.26 5.33 -33.38
C GLU A 159 13.99 4.67 -34.75
N LEU A 160 13.14 3.64 -34.79
CA LEU A 160 12.71 3.01 -36.04
C LEU A 160 11.89 3.97 -36.93
N GLU A 161 11.00 4.78 -36.35
CA GLU A 161 10.24 5.79 -37.10
C GLU A 161 11.17 6.87 -37.69
N MET A 162 12.17 7.31 -36.93
CA MET A 162 13.20 8.24 -37.40
C MET A 162 14.01 7.63 -38.55
N GLN A 163 14.43 6.37 -38.42
CA GLN A 163 15.12 5.64 -39.48
C GLN A 163 14.26 5.53 -40.74
N LEU A 164 12.98 5.19 -40.60
CA LEU A 164 12.05 5.12 -41.73
C LEU A 164 11.83 6.48 -42.39
N SER A 165 11.78 7.58 -41.61
CA SER A 165 11.68 8.93 -42.16
C SER A 165 12.93 9.30 -42.95
N SER A 166 14.12 8.97 -42.44
CA SER A 166 15.40 9.19 -43.13
C SER A 166 15.48 8.44 -44.46
N ILE A 167 15.12 7.15 -44.44
CA ILE A 167 15.08 6.31 -45.66
C ILE A 167 14.07 6.88 -46.66
N LYS A 168 12.88 7.31 -46.21
CA LYS A 168 11.88 7.94 -47.08
C LYS A 168 12.42 9.22 -47.74
N GLY A 169 13.15 10.05 -47.00
CA GLY A 169 13.82 11.24 -47.54
C GLY A 169 14.85 10.89 -48.61
N LEU A 170 15.72 9.92 -48.33
CA LEU A 170 16.72 9.48 -49.30
C LEU A 170 16.08 8.87 -50.56
N VAL A 171 14.98 8.13 -50.41
CA VAL A 171 14.21 7.60 -51.55
C VAL A 171 13.56 8.73 -52.36
N SER A 172 13.03 9.78 -51.73
CA SER A 172 12.51 10.93 -52.47
C SER A 172 13.62 11.66 -53.21
N ASP A 173 14.79 11.85 -52.61
CA ASP A 173 15.92 12.54 -53.21
C ASP A 173 16.41 11.77 -54.45
N LEU A 174 16.63 10.46 -54.33
CA LEU A 174 16.99 9.60 -55.47
C LEU A 174 15.92 9.59 -56.57
N ARG A 175 14.63 9.65 -56.20
CA ARG A 175 13.56 9.79 -57.19
C ARG A 175 13.61 11.15 -57.91
N THR A 176 13.94 12.23 -57.20
CA THR A 176 14.09 13.54 -57.86
C THR A 176 15.30 13.55 -58.78
N GLU A 177 16.42 12.95 -58.38
CA GLU A 177 17.63 12.85 -59.19
C GLU A 177 17.39 12.01 -60.45
N THR A 178 16.74 10.84 -60.33
CA THR A 178 16.41 10.01 -61.49
C THR A 178 15.48 10.72 -62.48
N VAL A 179 14.48 11.46 -62.00
CA VAL A 179 13.62 12.29 -62.86
C VAL A 179 14.39 13.43 -63.52
N GLN A 180 15.36 14.05 -62.83
CA GLN A 180 16.22 15.10 -63.40
C GLN A 180 17.20 14.56 -64.45
N LEU A 181 17.74 13.35 -64.26
CA LEU A 181 18.69 12.73 -65.18
C LEU A 181 18.01 12.10 -66.40
N GLN A 182 16.74 11.73 -66.31
CA GLN A 182 15.97 11.13 -67.41
C GLN A 182 15.90 11.99 -68.69
N PRO A 183 15.67 13.32 -68.66
CA PRO A 183 15.70 14.14 -69.86
C PRO A 183 17.11 14.28 -70.46
N LEU A 184 18.17 14.26 -69.65
CA LEU A 184 19.57 14.33 -70.12
C LEU A 184 19.96 13.10 -70.95
N VAL A 185 19.48 11.92 -70.57
CA VAL A 185 19.70 10.67 -71.31
C VAL A 185 18.86 10.63 -72.60
N VAL A 186 17.66 11.21 -72.61
CA VAL A 186 16.82 11.30 -73.83
C VAL A 186 17.33 12.36 -74.81
N SER A 187 18.04 13.39 -74.34
CA SER A 187 18.64 14.42 -75.19
C SER A 187 19.98 14.05 -75.84
N HIS A 188 20.48 12.82 -75.67
CA HIS A 188 21.68 12.35 -76.34
C HIS A 188 21.36 11.21 -77.32
N PRO A 189 20.84 11.53 -78.53
CA PRO A 189 20.90 10.57 -79.62
C PRO A 189 22.35 10.45 -80.07
N ASP A 190 22.81 9.21 -80.02
CA ASP A 190 23.92 8.61 -80.75
C ASP A 190 24.31 9.37 -82.03
N ASP A 191 25.49 10.00 -82.06
CA ASP A 191 26.21 10.26 -83.31
C ASP A 191 27.72 10.50 -83.06
N HIS A 192 28.49 9.47 -83.43
CA HIS A 192 29.80 9.47 -84.07
C HIS A 192 30.84 10.61 -83.79
N GLN A 193 31.93 10.18 -83.14
CA GLN A 193 33.36 10.57 -83.23
C GLN A 193 33.90 10.80 -84.68
N PRO A 194 35.12 11.34 -84.98
CA PRO A 194 36.26 11.92 -84.19
C PRO A 194 36.79 13.29 -84.71
N ASP A 195 37.76 13.91 -84.00
CA ASP A 195 39.12 14.24 -84.54
C ASP A 195 39.93 15.26 -83.68
N HIS A 196 41.18 14.86 -83.40
CA HIS A 196 42.45 15.62 -83.40
C HIS A 196 42.66 16.90 -82.55
N ASP A 197 43.52 16.82 -81.51
CA ASP A 197 44.98 17.09 -81.58
C ASP A 197 45.60 17.68 -80.29
N GLU A 198 46.82 17.17 -80.01
CA GLU A 198 47.97 17.70 -79.28
C GLU A 198 47.84 18.89 -78.29
N SER A 199 48.36 18.71 -77.07
CA SER A 199 49.73 19.16 -76.77
C SER A 199 50.18 18.72 -75.37
N ALA A 200 51.37 18.12 -75.34
CA ALA A 200 52.12 17.74 -74.16
C ALA A 200 52.77 18.95 -73.46
N SER A 201 53.12 18.74 -72.18
CA SER A 201 54.20 19.34 -71.37
C SER A 201 53.74 19.32 -69.90
N ASP A 202 54.51 18.95 -68.88
CA ASP A 202 55.89 18.49 -68.78
C ASP A 202 56.16 18.30 -67.27
N LEU A 203 57.04 17.34 -66.93
CA LEU A 203 58.00 17.34 -65.79
C LEU A 203 57.42 17.38 -64.34
N GLU A 204 57.91 16.70 -63.30
CA GLU A 204 59.07 15.86 -62.99
C GLU A 204 58.87 15.37 -61.51
N VAL A 205 59.07 14.08 -61.18
CA VAL A 205 60.26 13.51 -60.47
C VAL A 205 60.32 13.90 -58.96
N HIS A 206 59.91 13.02 -58.00
CA HIS A 206 60.67 11.93 -57.32
C HIS A 206 60.96 12.25 -55.80
N PRO A 207 61.43 11.32 -54.93
CA PRO A 207 60.59 10.65 -53.91
C PRO A 207 61.24 10.63 -52.49
N SER A 208 60.63 9.90 -51.52
CA SER A 208 61.31 9.14 -50.43
C SER A 208 62.21 9.87 -49.40
N THR A 209 62.18 9.70 -48.07
CA THR A 209 61.73 8.64 -47.12
C THR A 209 61.82 9.23 -45.66
N PRO A 210 62.03 8.49 -44.53
CA PRO A 210 61.13 8.46 -43.38
C PRO A 210 61.73 9.07 -42.10
N HIS A 211 60.94 9.26 -41.05
CA HIS A 211 61.50 9.17 -39.69
C HIS A 211 60.43 8.73 -38.69
N THR A 212 60.87 7.74 -37.95
CA THR A 212 60.26 6.99 -36.86
C THR A 212 60.05 7.87 -35.62
N SER A 213 59.10 7.44 -34.79
CA SER A 213 59.06 7.63 -33.33
C SER A 213 58.59 8.99 -32.81
N THR A 214 57.46 9.00 -32.11
CA THR A 214 57.44 9.06 -30.62
C THR A 214 56.01 8.79 -30.12
N SER A 215 55.73 7.51 -29.81
CA SER A 215 54.79 7.15 -28.74
C SER A 215 55.24 7.84 -27.44
N SER A 216 54.29 8.26 -26.59
CA SER A 216 54.45 8.66 -25.16
C SER A 216 54.18 10.12 -24.77
N THR A 217 53.29 10.84 -25.43
CA THR A 217 52.45 11.81 -24.67
C THR A 217 51.38 11.00 -23.95
N ILE A 218 51.78 10.34 -22.87
CA ILE A 218 50.85 9.73 -21.91
C ILE A 218 49.79 10.79 -21.61
N ASN A 219 48.53 10.39 -21.79
CA ASN A 219 47.32 11.18 -21.63
C ASN A 219 47.18 11.76 -20.21
N TYR A 220 48.07 12.69 -19.83
CA TYR A 220 48.13 13.35 -18.53
C TYR A 220 46.84 14.13 -18.26
N SER A 221 46.24 14.70 -19.31
CA SER A 221 44.93 15.34 -19.26
C SER A 221 43.81 14.37 -18.88
N HIS A 222 43.80 13.16 -19.45
CA HIS A 222 42.81 12.13 -19.13
C HIS A 222 42.97 11.61 -17.70
N LEU A 223 44.22 11.35 -17.27
CA LEU A 223 44.52 10.91 -15.90
C LEU A 223 44.14 11.99 -14.87
N HIS A 224 44.40 13.26 -15.17
CA HIS A 224 44.00 14.38 -14.33
C HIS A 224 42.47 14.53 -14.24
N ALA A 225 41.76 14.42 -15.37
CA ALA A 225 40.30 14.45 -15.39
C ALA A 225 39.69 13.29 -14.57
N GLN A 226 40.24 12.08 -14.70
CA GLN A 226 39.82 10.92 -13.91
C GLN A 226 40.09 11.12 -12.42
N THR A 227 41.22 11.73 -12.05
CA THR A 227 41.55 12.05 -10.64
C THR A 227 40.56 13.05 -10.05
N LEU A 228 40.19 14.10 -10.80
CA LEU A 228 39.17 15.06 -10.36
C LEU A 228 37.80 14.42 -10.20
N GLN A 229 37.44 13.48 -11.08
CA GLN A 229 36.19 12.73 -10.97
C GLN A 229 36.17 11.88 -9.70
N HIS A 230 37.21 11.08 -9.46
CA HIS A 230 37.34 10.27 -8.23
C HIS A 230 37.31 11.12 -6.96
N GLN A 231 37.90 12.33 -6.98
CA GLN A 231 37.82 13.27 -5.86
C GLN A 231 36.39 13.76 -5.61
N ARG A 232 35.60 14.02 -6.65
CA ARG A 232 34.19 14.42 -6.51
C ARG A 232 33.35 13.28 -5.96
N GLU A 233 33.52 12.08 -6.50
CA GLU A 233 32.81 10.88 -6.05
C GLU A 233 33.16 10.55 -4.59
N THR A 234 34.44 10.64 -4.22
CA THR A 234 34.87 10.45 -2.83
C THR A 234 34.22 11.47 -1.91
N LYS A 235 34.20 12.76 -2.28
CA LYS A 235 33.53 13.80 -1.49
C LYS A 235 32.03 13.52 -1.33
N GLN A 236 31.37 13.12 -2.42
CA GLN A 236 29.95 12.78 -2.37
C GLN A 236 29.69 11.57 -1.47
N LEU A 237 30.53 10.53 -1.55
CA LEU A 237 30.40 9.35 -0.72
C LEU A 237 30.65 9.68 0.76
N THR A 238 31.64 10.51 1.07
CA THR A 238 31.89 10.96 2.46
C THR A 238 30.71 11.74 3.05
N LEU A 239 30.06 12.58 2.23
CA LEU A 239 28.85 13.30 2.66
C LEU A 239 27.70 12.32 2.95
N LYS A 240 27.48 11.33 2.07
CA LYS A 240 26.46 10.30 2.28
C LYS A 240 26.74 9.42 3.50
N CYS A 241 28.00 9.04 3.74
CA CYS A 241 28.37 8.29 4.93
C CYS A 241 28.03 9.08 6.20
N ALA A 242 28.37 10.37 6.25
CA ALA A 242 28.02 11.23 7.39
C ALA A 242 26.49 11.39 7.57
N GLU A 243 25.73 11.46 6.48
CA GLU A 243 24.26 11.47 6.54
C GLU A 243 23.70 10.16 7.10
N TYR A 244 24.20 9.01 6.64
CA TYR A 244 23.78 7.71 7.15
C TYR A 244 24.15 7.50 8.61
N GLU A 245 25.34 7.94 9.04
CA GLU A 245 25.71 7.95 10.46
C GLU A 245 24.76 8.81 11.30
N SER A 246 24.41 10.01 10.79
CA SER A 246 23.40 10.86 11.45
C SER A 246 22.03 10.18 11.51
N ARG A 247 21.63 9.47 10.45
CA ARG A 247 20.34 8.76 10.41
C ARG A 247 20.32 7.53 11.33
N ILE A 248 21.41 6.79 11.41
CA ILE A 248 21.57 5.66 12.34
C ILE A 248 21.49 6.17 13.77
N THR A 249 22.25 7.21 14.13
CA THR A 249 22.21 7.79 15.49
C THR A 249 20.84 8.37 15.83
N ALA A 250 20.11 8.93 14.86
CA ALA A 250 18.72 9.36 15.05
C ALA A 250 17.77 8.18 15.31
N LEU A 251 17.91 7.08 14.54
CA LEU A 251 17.12 5.87 14.71
C LEU A 251 17.43 5.17 16.04
N GLU A 252 18.69 5.14 16.47
CA GLU A 252 19.10 4.60 17.77
C GLU A 252 18.51 5.42 18.92
N ARG A 253 18.53 6.76 18.83
CA ARG A 253 17.87 7.64 19.80
C ARG A 253 16.36 7.45 19.79
N GLN A 254 15.75 7.25 18.62
CA GLN A 254 14.33 6.95 18.51
C GLN A 254 13.99 5.60 19.13
N ALA A 255 14.84 4.58 18.95
CA ALA A 255 14.69 3.28 19.58
C ALA A 255 14.88 3.34 21.11
N ALA A 256 15.84 4.14 21.59
CA ALA A 256 16.10 4.33 23.01
C ALA A 256 15.05 5.19 23.73
N SER A 257 14.47 6.18 23.03
CA SER A 257 13.40 7.04 23.56
C SER A 257 12.01 6.45 23.39
N ARG A 258 11.85 5.42 22.55
CA ARG A 258 10.61 4.64 22.48
C ARG A 258 10.46 3.92 23.82
N PRO A 259 9.47 4.28 24.66
CA PRO A 259 9.25 3.55 25.89
C PRO A 259 9.00 2.08 25.52
N VAL A 260 9.54 1.17 26.33
CA VAL A 260 9.37 -0.29 26.27
C VAL A 260 7.90 -0.66 26.61
N ASN A 261 6.96 -0.01 25.93
CA ASN A 261 5.53 -0.24 25.95
C ASN A 261 5.08 -0.76 24.57
N GLY A 262 6.00 -1.28 23.75
CA GLY A 262 5.64 -2.33 22.81
C GLY A 262 5.17 -3.55 23.61
N PRO A 263 4.26 -4.38 23.10
CA PRO A 263 3.86 -5.60 23.79
C PRO A 263 5.11 -6.43 24.06
N SER A 264 5.60 -6.39 25.30
CA SER A 264 6.73 -7.21 25.73
C SER A 264 6.40 -8.65 25.40
N LEU A 265 7.37 -9.40 24.87
CA LEU A 265 7.19 -10.84 24.58
C LEU A 265 6.63 -11.59 25.80
N ALA A 266 7.03 -11.18 27.01
CA ALA A 266 6.48 -11.69 28.27
C ALA A 266 5.01 -11.29 28.48
N GLY A 267 4.63 -10.06 28.12
CA GLY A 267 3.24 -9.60 28.14
C GLY A 267 2.36 -10.29 27.08
N LEU A 268 2.94 -10.68 25.95
CA LEU A 268 2.24 -11.47 24.93
C LEU A 268 2.03 -12.92 25.41
N ALA A 269 3.05 -13.52 26.05
CA ALA A 269 2.95 -14.86 26.62
C ALA A 269 1.90 -14.97 27.72
N THR A 270 1.80 -13.99 28.62
CA THR A 270 0.75 -13.98 29.65
C THR A 270 -0.65 -13.81 29.07
N LYS A 271 -0.80 -12.96 28.04
CA LYS A 271 -2.06 -12.82 27.30
C LYS A 271 -2.43 -14.11 26.56
N GLN A 272 -1.46 -14.80 25.95
CA GLN A 272 -1.68 -16.09 25.29
C GLN A 272 -2.21 -17.13 26.28
N GLN A 273 -1.59 -17.26 27.45
CA GLN A 273 -2.05 -18.17 28.49
C GLN A 273 -3.47 -17.86 28.96
N ALA A 274 -3.83 -16.57 29.09
CA ALA A 274 -5.18 -16.16 29.45
C ALA A 274 -6.21 -16.51 28.37
N ILE A 275 -5.84 -16.41 27.09
CA ILE A 275 -6.69 -16.82 25.96
C ILE A 275 -6.90 -18.33 25.98
N ASP A 276 -5.84 -19.12 26.19
CA ASP A 276 -5.94 -20.57 26.22
C ASP A 276 -6.81 -21.06 27.38
N ALA A 277 -6.72 -20.40 28.55
CA ALA A 277 -7.62 -20.68 29.67
C ALA A 277 -9.09 -20.38 29.33
N LYS A 278 -9.36 -19.26 28.63
CA LYS A 278 -10.72 -18.92 28.18
C LYS A 278 -11.23 -19.90 27.13
N LYS A 279 -10.40 -20.30 26.17
CA LYS A 279 -10.75 -21.32 25.15
C LYS A 279 -11.15 -22.64 25.80
N LYS A 280 -10.36 -23.14 26.76
CA LYS A 280 -10.70 -24.35 27.53
C LYS A 280 -12.04 -24.23 28.26
N ARG A 281 -12.32 -23.06 28.84
CA ARG A 281 -13.61 -22.80 29.51
C ARG A 281 -14.78 -22.80 28.53
N VAL A 282 -14.61 -22.19 27.36
CA VAL A 282 -15.63 -22.18 26.31
C VAL A 282 -15.89 -23.60 25.82
N GLU A 283 -14.85 -24.38 25.54
CA GLU A 283 -15.00 -25.77 25.09
C GLU A 283 -15.71 -26.64 26.13
N ALA A 284 -15.42 -26.45 27.42
CA ALA A 284 -16.12 -27.12 28.51
C ALA A 284 -17.61 -26.73 28.57
N LEU A 285 -17.92 -25.44 28.38
CA LEU A 285 -19.30 -24.96 28.32
C LEU A 285 -20.04 -25.47 27.09
N GLU A 286 -19.40 -25.50 25.92
CA GLU A 286 -19.98 -26.06 24.70
C GLU A 286 -20.26 -27.55 24.83
N LYS A 287 -19.37 -28.32 25.46
CA LYS A 287 -19.60 -29.73 25.78
C LYS A 287 -20.81 -29.88 26.71
N ALA A 288 -20.94 -29.03 27.72
CA ALA A 288 -22.09 -29.03 28.62
C ALA A 288 -23.39 -28.67 27.86
N ILE A 289 -23.38 -27.63 27.02
CA ILE A 289 -24.53 -27.21 26.22
C ILE A 289 -24.94 -28.31 25.23
N ARG A 290 -24.00 -29.03 24.63
CA ARG A 290 -24.29 -30.14 23.72
C ARG A 290 -25.12 -31.25 24.37
N VAL A 291 -24.99 -31.47 25.69
CA VAL A 291 -25.82 -32.44 26.43
C VAL A 291 -27.28 -31.99 26.50
N PHE A 292 -27.53 -30.67 26.44
CA PHE A 292 -28.87 -30.09 26.46
C PHE A 292 -29.44 -29.84 25.05
N ASN A 293 -28.75 -30.24 23.97
CA ASN A 293 -29.28 -30.12 22.62
C ASN A 293 -30.56 -30.96 22.47
N GLY A 294 -31.68 -30.27 22.26
CA GLY A 294 -33.02 -30.86 22.19
C GLY A 294 -33.98 -30.34 23.26
N LEU A 295 -33.46 -29.72 24.33
CA LEU A 295 -34.29 -29.04 25.31
C LEU A 295 -34.61 -27.60 24.85
N PRO A 296 -35.87 -27.16 24.95
CA PRO A 296 -36.24 -25.76 24.72
C PRO A 296 -35.41 -24.80 25.59
N PRO A 297 -35.10 -23.58 25.10
CA PRO A 297 -34.29 -22.61 25.84
C PRO A 297 -34.95 -22.10 27.14
N ASP A 298 -36.26 -22.33 27.32
CA ASP A 298 -37.00 -22.05 28.55
C ASP A 298 -37.01 -23.27 29.50
N VAL A 299 -36.74 -23.03 30.79
CA VAL A 299 -36.68 -24.03 31.86
C VAL A 299 -38.04 -24.70 32.07
N HIS A 300 -39.14 -23.95 31.94
CA HIS A 300 -40.49 -24.51 32.09
C HIS A 300 -40.86 -25.41 30.91
N ALA A 301 -40.59 -24.96 29.68
CA ALA A 301 -40.77 -25.76 28.47
C ALA A 301 -39.90 -27.04 28.47
N SER A 302 -38.66 -26.94 28.93
CA SER A 302 -37.75 -28.08 29.17
C SER A 302 -38.35 -29.12 30.13
N ARG A 303 -38.93 -28.69 31.25
CA ARG A 303 -39.58 -29.60 32.21
C ARG A 303 -40.81 -30.27 31.63
N ALA A 304 -41.60 -29.55 30.82
CA ALA A 304 -42.77 -30.12 30.16
C ALA A 304 -42.40 -31.22 29.17
N GLU A 305 -41.36 -31.02 28.35
CA GLU A 305 -40.90 -32.03 27.39
C GLU A 305 -40.31 -33.27 28.09
N VAL A 306 -39.57 -33.08 29.19
CA VAL A 306 -39.07 -34.19 30.02
C VAL A 306 -40.23 -34.99 30.64
N GLN A 307 -41.25 -34.32 31.19
CA GLN A 307 -42.43 -35.00 31.75
C GLN A 307 -43.20 -35.76 30.68
N ARG A 308 -43.32 -35.20 29.47
CA ARG A 308 -43.93 -35.90 28.33
C ARG A 308 -43.15 -37.16 27.96
N ALA A 309 -41.83 -37.06 27.81
CA ALA A 309 -40.98 -38.21 27.48
C ALA A 309 -41.03 -39.29 28.58
N GLN A 310 -41.12 -38.91 29.85
CA GLN A 310 -41.33 -39.84 30.96
C GLN A 310 -42.68 -40.56 30.88
N ALA A 311 -43.76 -39.84 30.58
CA ALA A 311 -45.08 -40.45 30.41
C ALA A 311 -45.11 -41.44 29.24
N GLU A 312 -44.47 -41.12 28.11
CA GLU A 312 -44.33 -42.05 26.98
C GLU A 312 -43.53 -43.31 27.37
N LEU A 313 -42.45 -43.17 28.14
CA LEU A 313 -41.66 -44.29 28.65
C LEU A 313 -42.47 -45.19 29.59
N ASP A 314 -43.26 -44.61 30.49
CA ASP A 314 -44.11 -45.35 31.42
C ASP A 314 -45.18 -46.15 30.66
N ILE A 315 -45.75 -45.58 29.59
CA ILE A 315 -46.67 -46.29 28.70
C ILE A 315 -45.97 -47.49 28.04
N PHE A 316 -44.79 -47.30 27.44
CA PHE A 316 -44.05 -48.40 26.83
C PHE A 316 -43.63 -49.47 27.84
N THR A 317 -43.31 -49.06 29.07
CA THR A 317 -42.96 -49.98 30.16
C THR A 317 -44.17 -50.80 30.57
N GLY A 318 -45.34 -50.18 30.71
CA GLY A 318 -46.60 -50.88 30.96
C GLY A 318 -46.95 -51.87 29.84
N THR A 319 -46.86 -51.45 28.57
CA THR A 319 -47.09 -52.36 27.43
C THR A 319 -46.10 -53.52 27.40
N ARG A 320 -44.82 -53.28 27.71
CA ARG A 320 -43.82 -54.34 27.82
C ARG A 320 -44.18 -55.32 28.92
N ASP A 321 -44.54 -54.83 30.09
CA ASP A 321 -44.84 -55.65 31.27
C ASP A 321 -46.18 -56.42 31.11
N GLU A 322 -47.10 -55.93 30.28
CA GLU A 322 -48.32 -56.67 29.85
C GLU A 322 -48.03 -57.77 28.82
N LEU A 323 -47.07 -57.56 27.91
CA LEU A 323 -46.67 -58.53 26.90
C LEU A 323 -45.68 -59.58 27.45
N PHE A 324 -44.93 -59.27 28.51
CA PHE A 324 -43.93 -60.16 29.09
C PHE A 324 -44.51 -61.50 29.59
N PRO A 325 -45.67 -61.55 30.26
CA PRO A 325 -46.33 -62.79 30.65
C PRO A 325 -46.80 -63.63 29.45
N SER A 326 -47.12 -62.99 28.30
CA SER A 326 -47.63 -63.71 27.12
C SER A 326 -46.53 -64.39 26.29
N LEU A 327 -45.26 -64.07 26.54
CA LEU A 327 -44.09 -64.69 25.87
C LEU A 327 -43.43 -65.81 26.68
N GLY A 328 -43.83 -66.01 27.95
CA GLY A 328 -43.21 -66.95 28.88
C GLY A 328 -44.04 -68.19 29.23
N GLY A 329 -45.09 -68.49 28.47
CA GLY A 329 -45.96 -69.67 28.63
C GLY A 329 -45.84 -70.68 27.50
#